data_AF-A0A1A8XJK7-F1
#
_entry.id   AF-A0A1A8XJK7-F1
#
_cell.length_a   1.000
_cell.length_b   1.000
_cell.length_c   1.000
_cell.angle_alpha   90.00
_cell.angle_beta   90.00
_cell.angle_gamma   90.00
#
_symmetry.space_group_name_H-M   'P 1'
#
loop_
_entity.id
_entity.type
_entity.pdbx_description
1 polymer ?
#
loop_
_entity_poly.entity_id
_entity_poly.type
_entity_poly.pdbx_seq_one_letter_code
_entity_poly.pdbx_strand_id
1 'polypeptide(L)'
;MEILGISPQLLGSQLLIGLINGSFYAILSLGLAIIFGLLNIINFAHGAQYMLGAFVAWIALTKFAIGYWAALLLAPMIVGLLGIVLERTMLRRLYQLDHLYGLLLTFGIVLLIRPAGLFGRAA
;
A
#
# COMPACT_ATOMS: atom_id res chain seq x y z
N MET A 1 0.66 -13.09 38.89
CA MET A 1 0.18 -14.35 38.31
C MET A 1 0.58 -14.36 36.85
N GLU A 2 1.54 -15.21 36.50
CA GLU A 2 1.96 -15.42 35.11
C GLU A 2 0.99 -16.40 34.44
N ILE A 3 0.55 -16.08 33.23
CA ILE A 3 -0.28 -16.96 32.41
C ILE A 3 0.65 -17.59 31.38
N LEU A 4 0.75 -18.92 31.36
CA LEU A 4 1.62 -19.67 30.42
C LEU A 4 3.12 -19.30 30.51
N GLY A 5 3.60 -18.82 31.66
CA GLY A 5 4.99 -18.36 31.84
C GLY A 5 5.26 -16.96 31.27
N ILE A 6 4.20 -16.19 30.97
CA ILE A 6 4.26 -14.85 30.41
C ILE A 6 3.38 -13.93 31.26
N SER A 7 3.78 -12.65 31.42
CA SER A 7 2.93 -11.69 32.11
C SER A 7 1.65 -11.41 31.29
N PRO A 8 0.46 -11.36 31.92
CA PRO A 8 -0.81 -11.09 31.23
C PRO A 8 -0.80 -9.80 30.42
N GLN A 9 -0.07 -8.79 30.91
CA GLN A 9 0.13 -7.51 30.25
C GLN A 9 0.89 -7.67 28.92
N LEU A 10 1.94 -8.50 28.90
CA LEU A 10 2.71 -8.76 27.68
C LEU A 10 1.85 -9.52 26.66
N LEU A 11 1.10 -10.53 27.11
CA LEU A 11 0.18 -11.29 26.26
C LEU A 11 -0.87 -10.36 25.62
N GLY A 12 -1.50 -9.49 26.41
CA GLY A 12 -2.45 -8.49 25.91
C GLY A 12 -1.83 -7.55 24.87
N SER A 13 -0.60 -7.07 25.11
CA SER A 13 0.10 -6.19 24.17
C SER A 13 0.42 -6.88 22.84
N GLN A 14 0.84 -8.16 22.86
CA GLN A 14 1.18 -8.91 21.65
C GLN A 14 -0.06 -9.26 20.83
N LEU A 15 -1.17 -9.63 21.49
CA LEU A 15 -2.45 -9.85 20.82
C LEU A 15 -2.94 -8.58 20.12
N LEU A 16 -2.79 -7.42 20.78
CA LEU A 16 -3.15 -6.13 20.20
C LEU A 16 -2.27 -5.77 19.00
N ILE A 17 -0.96 -5.97 19.08
CA ILE A 17 -0.04 -5.79 17.94
C ILE A 17 -0.42 -6.72 16.77
N GLY A 18 -0.70 -8.00 17.07
CA GLY A 18 -1.15 -8.97 16.08
C GLY A 18 -2.46 -8.56 15.43
N LEU A 19 -3.43 -8.06 16.20
CA LEU A 19 -4.71 -7.57 15.69
C LEU A 19 -4.55 -6.33 14.82
N ILE A 20 -3.70 -5.37 15.22
CA ILE A 20 -3.43 -4.17 14.42
C ILE A 20 -2.81 -4.56 13.08
N ASN A 21 -1.77 -5.39 13.09
CA ASN A 21 -1.09 -5.82 11.87
C ASN A 21 -2.01 -6.68 10.99
N GLY A 22 -2.78 -7.59 11.59
CA GLY A 22 -3.76 -8.42 10.90
C GLY A 22 -4.85 -7.59 10.24
N SER A 23 -5.41 -6.61 10.95
CA SER A 23 -6.41 -5.67 10.41
C SER A 23 -5.84 -4.84 9.27
N PHE A 24 -4.59 -4.40 9.43
CA PHE A 24 -3.87 -3.67 8.39
C PHE A 24 -3.71 -4.50 7.11
N TYR A 25 -3.24 -5.75 7.21
CA TYR A 25 -3.13 -6.65 6.07
C TYR A 25 -4.50 -7.02 5.47
N ALA A 26 -5.53 -7.19 6.30
CA ALA A 26 -6.88 -7.47 5.85
C ALA A 26 -7.43 -6.34 4.98
N ILE A 27 -7.30 -5.08 5.43
CA ILE A 27 -7.72 -3.90 4.67
C ILE A 27 -6.91 -3.76 3.38
N LEU A 28 -5.59 -3.99 3.43
CA LEU A 28 -4.73 -3.92 2.26
C LEU A 28 -5.09 -4.98 1.21
N SER A 29 -5.40 -6.20 1.65
CA SER A 29 -5.90 -7.27 0.78
C SER A 29 -7.27 -6.96 0.20
N LEU A 30 -8.19 -6.45 1.03
CA LEU A 30 -9.54 -6.06 0.62
C LEU A 30 -9.52 -4.99 -0.48
N GLY A 31 -8.61 -4.01 -0.40
CA GLY A 31 -8.44 -2.98 -1.43
C GLY A 31 -8.09 -3.59 -2.80
N LEU A 32 -7.12 -4.51 -2.84
CA LEU A 32 -6.76 -5.22 -4.08
C LEU A 32 -7.92 -6.08 -4.59
N ALA A 33 -8.63 -6.79 -3.71
CA ALA A 33 -9.76 -7.63 -4.07
C ALA A 33 -10.92 -6.81 -4.68
N ILE A 34 -11.21 -5.62 -4.14
CA ILE A 34 -12.24 -4.72 -4.68
C ILE A 34 -11.83 -4.21 -6.07
N ILE A 35 -10.59 -3.77 -6.25
CA ILE A 35 -10.08 -3.28 -7.54
C ILE A 35 -10.17 -4.37 -8.60
N PHE A 36 -9.67 -5.57 -8.28
CA PHE A 36 -9.74 -6.71 -9.18
C PHE A 36 -11.19 -7.11 -9.48
N GLY A 37 -12.06 -7.15 -8.46
CA GLY A 37 -13.47 -7.53 -8.63
C GLY A 37 -14.30 -6.53 -9.44
N LEU A 38 -13.96 -5.24 -9.39
CA LEU A 38 -14.69 -4.19 -10.13
C LEU A 38 -14.15 -3.95 -11.54
N LEU A 39 -12.83 -3.95 -11.71
CA LEU A 39 -12.17 -3.61 -12.97
C LEU A 39 -11.73 -4.84 -13.77
N ASN A 40 -11.76 -6.04 -13.17
CA ASN A 40 -11.12 -7.24 -13.69
C ASN A 40 -9.65 -7.01 -14.07
N ILE A 41 -8.91 -6.17 -13.32
CA ILE A 41 -7.49 -5.92 -13.59
C ILE A 41 -6.66 -6.22 -12.35
N ILE A 42 -5.66 -7.08 -12.52
CA ILE A 42 -4.70 -7.41 -11.47
C ILE A 42 -3.73 -6.24 -11.34
N ASN A 43 -3.90 -5.43 -10.30
CA ASN A 43 -3.03 -4.29 -10.02
C ASN A 43 -1.87 -4.68 -9.09
N PHE A 44 -0.73 -5.07 -9.66
CA PHE A 44 0.49 -5.32 -8.87
C PHE A 44 1.08 -4.07 -8.22
N ALA A 45 0.74 -2.88 -8.74
CA ALA A 45 1.21 -1.61 -8.20
C ALA A 45 0.53 -1.23 -6.87
N HIS A 46 -0.54 -1.92 -6.46
CA HIS A 46 -1.26 -1.62 -5.22
C HIS A 46 -0.35 -1.53 -3.98
N GLY A 47 0.58 -2.49 -3.83
CA GLY A 47 1.54 -2.45 -2.72
C GLY A 47 2.52 -1.27 -2.79
N ALA A 48 2.94 -0.88 -4.00
CA ALA A 48 3.78 0.30 -4.21
C ALA A 48 3.00 1.61 -3.95
N GLN A 49 1.72 1.67 -4.30
CA GLN A 49 0.84 2.80 -3.99
C GLN A 49 0.64 2.97 -2.48
N TYR A 50 0.47 1.86 -1.74
CA TYR A 50 0.44 1.89 -0.27
C TYR A 50 1.74 2.46 0.30
N MET A 51 2.89 1.93 -0.15
CA MET A 51 4.20 2.40 0.30
C MET A 51 4.39 3.89 0.01
N LEU A 52 3.96 4.36 -1.17
CA LEU A 52 4.00 5.77 -1.54
C LEU A 52 3.20 6.63 -0.54
N GLY A 53 2.00 6.21 -0.15
CA GLY A 53 1.19 6.89 0.86
C GLY A 53 1.89 6.99 2.21
N ALA A 54 2.54 5.91 2.65
CA ALA A 54 3.33 5.91 3.87
C ALA A 54 4.51 6.89 3.79
N PHE A 55 5.22 6.96 2.66
CA PHE A 55 6.30 7.94 2.45
C PHE A 55 5.79 9.37 2.42
N VAL A 56 4.65 9.64 1.77
CA VAL A 56 4.03 10.97 1.75
C VAL A 56 3.69 11.41 3.17
N ALA A 57 3.05 10.55 3.97
CA ALA A 57 2.73 10.84 5.37
C ALA A 57 4.01 11.07 6.19
N TRP A 58 5.03 10.23 6.01
CA TRP A 58 6.31 10.36 6.71
C TRP A 58 7.04 11.66 6.37
N ILE A 59 7.11 12.04 5.10
CA ILE A 59 7.71 13.31 4.65
C ILE A 59 6.89 14.50 5.18
N ALA A 60 5.57 14.44 5.12
CA ALA A 60 4.69 15.48 5.64
C ALA A 60 4.96 15.73 7.14
N LEU A 61 5.10 14.66 7.92
CA LEU A 61 5.36 14.75 9.36
C LEU A 61 6.79 15.20 9.68
N THR A 62 7.79 14.68 8.97
CA THR A 62 9.20 14.87 9.34
C THR A 62 9.86 16.09 8.69
N LYS A 63 9.51 16.40 7.44
CA LYS A 63 10.14 17.50 6.67
C LYS A 63 9.32 18.76 6.70
N PHE A 64 7.99 18.64 6.64
CA PHE A 64 7.09 19.78 6.60
C PHE A 64 6.41 20.07 7.95
N ALA A 65 6.66 19.24 8.97
CA ALA A 65 6.04 19.34 10.30
C ALA A 65 4.51 19.48 10.25
N ILE A 66 3.88 18.91 9.21
CA ILE A 66 2.43 18.88 9.06
C ILE A 66 1.89 17.93 10.13
N GLY A 67 0.97 18.42 10.97
CA GLY A 67 0.39 17.62 12.05
C GLY A 67 -0.23 16.30 11.57
N TYR A 68 -0.28 15.30 12.44
CA TYR A 68 -0.75 13.94 12.14
C TYR A 68 -2.08 13.91 11.36
N TRP A 69 -3.08 14.66 11.83
CA TRP A 69 -4.41 14.67 11.21
C TRP A 69 -4.41 15.22 9.79
N ALA A 70 -3.60 16.25 9.52
CA ALA A 70 -3.47 16.80 8.18
C ALA A 70 -2.69 15.83 7.27
N ALA A 71 -1.61 15.22 7.76
CA ALA A 71 -0.85 14.21 7.03
C ALA A 71 -1.70 12.96 6.68
N LEU A 72 -2.58 12.54 7.60
CA LEU A 72 -3.50 11.41 7.44
C LEU A 72 -4.47 11.61 6.27
N LEU A 73 -4.94 12.84 6.04
CA LEU A 73 -5.82 13.17 4.90
C LEU A 73 -5.03 13.45 3.62
N LEU A 74 -3.88 14.10 3.75
CA LEU A 74 -3.06 14.52 2.61
C LEU A 74 -2.43 13.32 1.89
N ALA A 75 -2.02 12.28 2.61
CA ALA A 75 -1.45 11.07 2.03
C ALA A 75 -2.39 10.35 1.03
N PRO A 76 -3.61 9.94 1.39
CA PRO A 76 -4.53 9.30 0.45
C PRO A 76 -4.99 10.24 -0.66
N MET A 77 -5.07 11.56 -0.42
CA MET A 77 -5.35 12.53 -1.49
C MET A 77 -4.26 12.54 -2.56
N ILE A 78 -2.98 12.61 -2.17
CA ILE A 78 -1.86 12.62 -3.11
C ILE A 78 -1.76 11.29 -3.85
N VAL A 79 -1.88 10.17 -3.13
CA VAL A 79 -1.85 8.83 -3.75
C VAL A 79 -3.04 8.64 -4.70
N GLY A 80 -4.23 9.10 -4.30
CA GLY A 80 -5.44 9.05 -5.12
C GLY A 80 -5.32 9.88 -6.39
N LEU A 81 -4.75 11.10 -6.31
CA LEU A 81 -4.42 11.94 -7.47
C LEU A 81 -3.48 11.22 -8.43
N LEU A 82 -2.41 10.59 -7.92
CA LEU A 82 -1.51 9.79 -8.74
C LEU A 82 -2.19 8.57 -9.36
N GLY A 83 -3.09 7.92 -8.61
CA GLY A 83 -3.95 6.85 -9.13
C GLY A 83 -4.82 7.31 -10.29
N ILE A 84 -5.45 8.49 -10.18
CA ILE A 84 -6.28 9.08 -11.26
C ILE A 84 -5.42 9.36 -12.51
N VAL A 85 -4.20 9.88 -12.33
CA VAL A 85 -3.29 10.11 -13.44
C VAL A 85 -2.95 8.79 -14.14
N LEU A 86 -2.49 7.78 -13.39
CA LEU A 86 -2.17 6.45 -13.93
C LEU A 86 -3.36 5.79 -14.62
N GLU A 87 -4.54 5.91 -14.02
CA GLU A 87 -5.79 5.40 -14.55
C GLU A 87 -6.10 6.01 -15.92
N ARG A 88 -6.08 7.33 -16.02
CA ARG A 88 -6.42 8.05 -17.25
C ARG A 88 -5.38 7.89 -18.35
N THR A 89 -4.09 7.87 -18.00
CA THR A 89 -3.01 7.87 -19.00
C THR A 89 -2.66 6.46 -19.48
N MET A 90 -2.73 5.46 -18.59
CA MET A 90 -2.24 4.11 -18.88
C MET A 90 -3.36 3.09 -18.80
N LEU A 91 -3.97 2.86 -17.62
CA LEU A 91 -4.88 1.73 -17.40
C LEU A 91 -6.11 1.77 -18.31
N ARG A 92 -6.74 2.93 -18.46
CA ARG A 92 -7.93 3.09 -19.32
C ARG A 92 -7.70 2.68 -20.78
N ARG A 93 -6.45 2.75 -21.27
CA ARG A 93 -6.10 2.32 -22.64
C ARG A 93 -6.00 0.80 -22.78
N LEU A 94 -5.76 0.10 -21.67
CA LEU A 94 -5.56 -1.35 -21.62
C LEU A 94 -6.84 -2.12 -21.30
N TYR A 95 -7.94 -1.44 -20.97
CA TYR A 95 -9.22 -2.07 -20.66
C TYR A 95 -9.81 -2.86 -21.83
N GLN A 96 -9.44 -2.49 -23.06
CA GLN A 96 -9.87 -3.17 -24.28
C GLN A 96 -8.95 -4.34 -24.67
N LEU A 97 -7.87 -4.56 -23.91
CA LEU A 97 -6.87 -5.59 -24.16
C LEU A 97 -6.99 -6.70 -23.10
N ASP A 98 -6.29 -7.81 -23.33
CA ASP A 98 -6.25 -8.91 -22.37
C ASP A 98 -5.71 -8.45 -21.00
N HIS A 99 -6.21 -9.07 -19.94
CA HIS A 99 -5.93 -8.79 -18.53
C HIS A 99 -4.42 -8.88 -18.23
N LEU A 100 -3.71 -9.73 -18.99
CA LEU A 100 -2.26 -9.91 -18.91
C LEU A 100 -1.50 -8.60 -19.19
N TYR A 101 -2.01 -7.73 -20.06
CA TYR A 101 -1.36 -6.45 -20.36
C TYR A 101 -1.48 -5.45 -19.20
N GLY A 102 -2.61 -5.44 -18.48
CA GLY A 102 -2.78 -4.65 -17.27
C GLY A 102 -1.84 -5.12 -16.15
N LEU A 103 -1.65 -6.42 -16.04
CA LEU A 103 -0.69 -7.04 -15.13
C LEU A 103 0.75 -6.61 -15.45
N LEU A 104 1.16 -6.71 -16.72
CA LEU A 104 2.50 -6.31 -17.18
C LEU A 104 2.76 -4.82 -16.94
N LEU A 105 1.77 -3.96 -17.23
CA LEU A 105 1.87 -2.52 -16.98
C LEU A 105 2.10 -2.23 -15.50
N THR A 106 1.24 -2.77 -14.63
CA THR A 106 1.31 -2.48 -13.20
C THR A 106 2.58 -3.04 -12.57
N PHE A 107 3.10 -4.17 -13.07
CA PHE A 107 4.43 -4.65 -12.73
C PHE A 107 5.53 -3.68 -13.19
N GLY A 108 5.47 -3.15 -14.41
CA GLY A 108 6.39 -2.12 -14.89
C GLY A 108 6.37 -0.84 -14.04
N ILE A 109 5.18 -0.41 -13.59
CA ILE A 109 5.03 0.73 -12.67
C ILE A 109 5.70 0.45 -11.33
N VAL A 110 5.56 -0.77 -10.79
CA VAL A 110 6.28 -1.18 -9.56
C VAL A 110 7.79 -1.04 -9.75
N LEU A 111 8.33 -1.49 -10.88
CA LEU A 111 9.78 -1.40 -11.15
C LEU A 111 10.26 0.06 -11.23
N LEU A 112 9.43 0.98 -11.75
CA LEU A 112 9.76 2.41 -11.80
C LEU A 112 9.69 3.10 -10.44
N ILE A 113 8.69 2.78 -9.62
CA ILE A 113 8.48 3.41 -8.31
C ILE A 113 9.43 2.83 -7.25
N ARG A 114 9.88 1.59 -7.43
CA ARG A 114 10.73 0.92 -6.46
C ARG A 114 12.09 1.63 -6.34
N PRO A 115 12.60 1.84 -5.11
CA PRO A 115 13.95 2.39 -4.91
C PRO A 115 15.00 1.47 -5.56
N ALA A 116 15.85 2.05 -6.42
CA ALA A 116 16.86 1.31 -7.21
C ALA A 116 17.84 0.46 -6.38
N GLY A 117 18.01 0.75 -5.07
CA GLY A 117 18.94 0.03 -4.19
C GLY A 117 18.51 -1.37 -3.73
N LEU A 118 17.31 -1.85 -4.08
CA LEU A 118 16.78 -3.14 -3.59
C LEU A 118 17.18 -4.37 -4.41
N PHE A 119 17.54 -4.24 -5.69
CA PHE A 119 17.96 -5.39 -6.51
C PHE A 119 19.40 -5.82 -6.28
N GLY A 120 20.29 -4.91 -5.88
CA GLY A 120 21.71 -5.22 -5.63
C GLY A 120 21.97 -6.04 -4.36
N ARG A 121 20.94 -6.42 -3.59
CA ARG A 121 21.08 -7.21 -2.34
C ARG A 121 20.32 -8.54 -2.39
N ALA A 122 19.69 -8.86 -3.50
CA ALA A 122 18.89 -10.08 -3.68
C ALA A 122 19.36 -10.94 -4.87
N ALA A 123 20.55 -10.66 -5.43
CA ALA A 123 21.23 -11.46 -6.45
C ALA A 123 22.62 -11.83 -5.95
#